data_AF-A0A1F7ULI3-F1
#
_entry.id   AF-A0A1F7ULI3-F1
#
_cell.length_a   1.000
_cell.length_b   1.000
_cell.length_c   1.000
_cell.angle_alpha   90.00
_cell.angle_beta   90.00
_cell.angle_gamma   90.00
#
_symmetry.space_group_name_H-M   'P 1'
#
loop_
_entity.id
_entity.type
_entity.pdbx_description
1 polymer ?
#
loop_
_entity_poly.entity_id
_entity_poly.type
_entity_poly.pdbx_seq_one_letter_code
_entity_poly.pdbx_strand_id
1 'polypeptide(L)'
;MPPPFHSLENPFEPPKKRLQDDAELIGKFLGRAAEEEMRKIMAKEKRKPDVAEPDWTPIRLSDKEKARIEALNTPLMKQEAAKLTAFFGEYITVPPLPREITPERIKNWETMGFELHYLPPMDMTEDADFPGWEKKPQRWFYEEIAAGRIAKDATMLPGAWVLVDGRQKPKYDYGKQMYENDPLGDALAELRQKGLVQPHGHVPDPHSRFGISADELSKPEVIEAFAEVLHVRPDQLTLPTATDFNVIGNIHHPEWDDTDNWEWFQDSYQAGQRRLYGGASWDGGLSGVHWDDADNRNDNIAFRPSVRFSP
;
A
#
# COMPACT_ATOMS: atom_id res chain seq x y z
N MET A 1 -35.02 -25.46 -7.46
CA MET A 1 -34.60 -25.26 -6.06
C MET A 1 -33.46 -26.23 -5.79
N PRO A 2 -32.25 -25.76 -5.43
CA PRO A 2 -31.19 -26.67 -5.02
C PRO A 2 -31.49 -27.24 -3.62
N PRO A 3 -31.00 -28.44 -3.27
CA PRO A 3 -31.24 -29.05 -1.96
C PRO A 3 -30.49 -28.29 -0.86
N PRO A 4 -30.93 -28.41 0.42
CA PRO A 4 -30.33 -27.69 1.53
C PRO A 4 -28.89 -28.18 1.76
N PHE A 5 -27.97 -27.23 1.91
CA PHE A 5 -26.62 -27.52 2.40
C PHE A 5 -26.73 -28.13 3.80
N HIS A 6 -26.36 -29.40 3.93
CA HIS A 6 -26.03 -29.98 5.22
C HIS A 6 -24.77 -29.27 5.75
N SER A 7 -24.81 -28.84 7.01
CA SER A 7 -23.71 -28.14 7.65
C SER A 7 -22.42 -28.93 7.50
N LEU A 8 -21.38 -28.32 6.93
CA LEU A 8 -20.01 -28.81 7.08
C LEU A 8 -19.73 -28.89 8.59
N GLU A 9 -19.53 -30.11 9.08
CA GLU A 9 -19.12 -30.36 10.46
C GLU A 9 -17.90 -29.48 10.78
N ASN A 10 -17.93 -28.82 11.94
CA ASN A 10 -16.87 -27.93 12.39
C ASN A 10 -15.54 -28.70 12.42
N PRO A 11 -14.52 -28.30 11.63
CA PRO A 11 -13.25 -29.04 11.52
C PRO A 11 -12.41 -29.01 12.81
N PHE A 12 -12.89 -28.31 13.85
CA PHE A 12 -12.23 -28.18 15.15
C PHE A 12 -12.89 -29.01 16.27
N GLU A 13 -13.92 -29.83 15.99
CA GLU A 13 -14.43 -30.80 16.97
C GLU A 13 -13.66 -32.14 16.90
N PRO A 14 -13.26 -32.73 18.04
CA PRO A 14 -12.64 -34.05 18.04
C PRO A 14 -13.65 -35.12 17.57
N PRO A 15 -13.22 -36.12 16.77
CA PRO A 15 -14.13 -37.10 16.19
C PRO A 15 -14.82 -37.91 17.29
N LYS A 16 -16.17 -37.91 17.27
CA LYS A 16 -16.97 -38.76 18.17
C LYS A 16 -16.71 -40.24 17.86
N LYS A 17 -16.52 -41.06 18.91
CA LYS A 17 -16.31 -42.51 18.85
C LYS A 17 -17.48 -43.20 18.09
N ARG A 18 -17.29 -43.57 16.82
CA ARG A 18 -18.32 -44.22 15.96
C ARG A 18 -17.98 -45.65 15.52
N LEU A 19 -17.08 -46.36 16.21
CA LEU A 19 -16.64 -47.70 15.77
C LEU A 19 -17.73 -48.78 15.79
N GLN A 20 -18.85 -48.63 16.52
CA GLN A 20 -19.92 -49.63 16.53
C GLN A 20 -20.95 -49.44 15.41
N ASP A 21 -21.07 -48.22 14.87
CA ASP A 21 -22.14 -47.83 13.95
C ASP A 21 -21.86 -48.33 12.51
N ASP A 22 -20.59 -48.41 12.12
CA ASP A 22 -20.18 -48.73 10.75
C ASP A 22 -20.48 -50.17 10.33
N ALA A 23 -20.40 -51.14 11.25
CA ALA A 23 -20.74 -52.54 10.94
C ALA A 23 -22.25 -52.72 10.74
N GLU A 24 -23.07 -52.08 11.56
CA GLU A 24 -24.54 -52.09 11.38
C GLU A 24 -24.95 -51.36 10.11
N LEU A 25 -24.27 -50.26 9.76
CA LEU A 25 -24.51 -49.52 8.53
C LEU A 25 -24.21 -50.40 7.30
N ILE A 26 -23.06 -51.08 7.28
CA ILE A 26 -22.68 -52.01 6.22
C ILE A 26 -23.65 -53.20 6.13
N GLY A 27 -24.10 -53.72 7.27
CA GLY A 27 -25.13 -54.77 7.34
C GLY A 27 -26.46 -54.39 6.71
N LYS A 28 -26.88 -53.12 6.88
CA LYS A 28 -28.09 -52.59 6.25
C LYS A 28 -28.00 -52.50 4.72
N PHE A 29 -26.81 -52.24 4.16
CA PHE A 29 -26.62 -52.08 2.72
C PHE A 29 -26.24 -53.38 1.99
N LEU A 30 -25.46 -54.25 2.63
CA LEU A 30 -24.83 -55.42 1.99
C LEU A 30 -25.27 -56.76 2.61
N GLY A 31 -26.15 -56.72 3.63
CA GLY A 31 -26.74 -57.90 4.25
C GLY A 31 -25.90 -58.48 5.41
N ARG A 32 -26.52 -59.39 6.18
CA ARG A 32 -25.96 -59.94 7.43
C ARG A 32 -24.59 -60.60 7.30
N ALA A 33 -24.30 -61.21 6.15
CA ALA A 33 -23.00 -61.83 5.91
C ALA A 33 -21.86 -60.80 5.89
N ALA A 34 -22.10 -59.63 5.28
CA ALA A 34 -21.14 -58.53 5.25
C ALA A 34 -21.00 -57.86 6.63
N GLU A 35 -22.09 -57.78 7.40
CA GLU A 35 -22.02 -57.32 8.79
C GLU A 35 -21.15 -58.23 9.67
N GLU A 36 -21.33 -59.54 9.59
CA GLU A 36 -20.54 -60.50 10.37
C GLU A 36 -19.06 -60.51 9.96
N GLU A 37 -18.78 -60.34 8.67
CA GLU A 37 -17.40 -60.24 8.18
C GLU A 37 -16.74 -58.95 8.67
N MET A 38 -17.45 -57.83 8.62
CA MET A 38 -16.96 -56.55 9.13
C MET A 38 -16.76 -56.59 10.66
N ARG A 39 -17.66 -57.24 11.40
CA ARG A 39 -17.49 -57.48 12.84
C ARG A 39 -16.27 -58.35 13.14
N LYS A 40 -15.92 -59.33 12.29
CA LYS A 40 -14.70 -60.15 12.44
C LYS A 40 -13.43 -59.35 12.14
N ILE A 41 -13.46 -58.48 11.12
CA ILE A 41 -12.35 -57.57 10.79
C ILE A 41 -12.13 -56.59 11.96
N MET A 42 -13.19 -55.97 12.45
CA MET A 42 -13.10 -55.02 13.57
C MET A 42 -12.74 -55.68 14.91
N ALA A 43 -13.11 -56.96 15.11
CA ALA A 43 -12.66 -57.73 16.28
C ALA A 43 -11.19 -58.12 16.21
N LYS A 44 -10.63 -58.33 15.00
CA LYS A 44 -9.18 -58.51 14.77
C LYS A 44 -8.41 -57.20 14.94
N GLU A 45 -9.05 -56.06 14.65
CA GLU A 45 -8.55 -54.70 14.90
C GLU A 45 -8.69 -54.21 16.34
N LYS A 46 -8.92 -55.12 17.32
CA LYS A 46 -8.70 -54.79 18.73
C LYS A 46 -7.27 -54.27 18.90
N ARG A 47 -7.18 -52.93 19.02
CA ARG A 47 -5.99 -52.11 19.26
C ARG A 47 -4.90 -52.89 20.00
N LYS A 48 -3.73 -53.01 19.37
CA LYS A 48 -2.48 -53.19 20.15
C LYS A 48 -2.45 -52.05 21.18
N PRO A 49 -2.22 -52.29 22.48
CA PRO A 49 -2.27 -51.23 23.50
C PRO A 49 -1.14 -50.19 23.40
N ASP A 50 -0.17 -50.34 22.51
CA ASP A 50 1.09 -49.59 22.56
C ASP A 50 1.25 -48.49 21.50
N VAL A 51 0.17 -47.76 21.18
CA VAL A 51 0.34 -46.41 20.61
C VAL A 51 -0.54 -45.50 21.42
N ALA A 52 0.07 -44.80 22.39
CA ALA A 52 -0.57 -43.68 23.06
C ALA A 52 -1.21 -42.79 21.98
N GLU A 53 -2.50 -42.51 22.11
CA GLU A 53 -3.15 -41.50 21.27
C GLU A 53 -2.28 -40.25 21.33
N PRO A 54 -1.88 -39.67 20.17
CA PRO A 54 -1.02 -38.50 20.19
C PRO A 54 -1.71 -37.45 21.05
N ASP A 55 -0.98 -36.98 22.06
CA ASP A 55 -1.43 -35.97 23.01
C ASP A 55 -1.88 -34.74 22.22
N TRP A 56 -3.19 -34.68 21.96
CA TRP A 56 -3.84 -33.56 21.31
C TRP A 56 -3.86 -32.41 22.31
N THR A 57 -2.73 -31.74 22.42
CA THR A 57 -2.66 -30.42 23.01
C THR A 57 -3.30 -29.45 22.00
N PRO A 58 -4.34 -28.69 22.38
CA PRO A 58 -4.83 -27.60 21.56
C PRO A 58 -3.63 -26.71 21.23
N ILE A 59 -3.40 -26.42 19.94
CA ILE A 59 -2.32 -25.53 19.51
C ILE A 59 -2.56 -24.18 20.20
N ARG A 60 -1.86 -23.96 21.32
CA ARG A 60 -1.82 -22.67 21.98
C ARG A 60 -0.83 -21.86 21.18
N LEU A 61 -1.35 -21.00 20.32
CA LEU A 61 -0.56 -19.94 19.70
C LEU A 61 0.27 -19.27 20.79
N SER A 62 1.58 -19.23 20.59
CA SER A 62 2.48 -18.45 21.43
C SER A 62 2.03 -17.00 21.43
N ASP A 63 2.41 -16.24 22.46
CA ASP A 63 2.10 -14.80 22.49
C ASP A 63 2.69 -14.07 21.28
N LYS A 64 3.78 -14.59 20.71
CA LYS A 64 4.36 -14.12 19.44
C LYS A 64 3.46 -14.41 18.23
N GLU A 65 2.81 -15.55 18.18
CA GLU A 65 1.87 -15.91 17.09
C GLU A 65 0.53 -15.21 17.26
N LYS A 66 0.06 -15.00 18.48
CA LYS A 66 -1.12 -14.16 18.77
C LYS A 66 -0.86 -12.71 18.40
N ALA A 67 0.27 -12.15 18.81
CA ALA A 67 0.68 -10.80 18.42
C ALA A 67 0.86 -10.68 16.89
N ARG A 68 1.31 -11.74 16.20
CA ARG A 68 1.38 -11.77 14.73
C ARG A 68 -0.01 -11.78 14.08
N ILE A 69 -0.98 -12.48 14.66
CA ILE A 69 -2.37 -12.52 14.20
C ILE A 69 -3.13 -11.23 14.53
N GLU A 70 -2.86 -10.59 15.67
CA GLU A 70 -3.38 -9.26 16.00
C GLU A 70 -2.77 -8.19 15.10
N ALA A 71 -1.47 -8.29 14.79
CA ALA A 71 -0.81 -7.42 13.81
C ALA A 71 -1.34 -7.60 12.38
N LEU A 72 -1.93 -8.75 12.05
CA LEU A 72 -2.60 -9.03 10.77
C LEU A 72 -4.02 -8.43 10.66
N ASN A 73 -4.55 -7.83 11.73
CA ASN A 73 -5.99 -7.53 11.83
C ASN A 73 -6.31 -6.11 12.35
N THR A 74 -5.43 -5.15 12.10
CA THR A 74 -5.70 -3.75 12.45
C THR A 74 -6.87 -3.19 11.61
N PRO A 75 -7.66 -2.24 12.13
CA PRO A 75 -8.70 -1.56 11.34
C PRO A 75 -8.16 -0.95 10.04
N LEU A 76 -6.95 -0.40 10.08
CA LEU A 76 -6.25 0.14 8.91
C LEU A 76 -6.11 -0.92 7.81
N MET A 77 -5.55 -2.08 8.12
CA MET A 77 -5.35 -3.15 7.13
C MET A 77 -6.65 -3.62 6.49
N LYS A 78 -7.75 -3.67 7.26
CA LYS A 78 -9.07 -4.05 6.75
C LYS A 78 -9.64 -2.98 5.81
N GLN A 79 -9.46 -1.71 6.16
CA GLN A 79 -9.88 -0.58 5.33
C GLN A 79 -9.09 -0.55 4.02
N GLU A 80 -7.77 -0.72 4.09
CA GLU A 80 -6.88 -0.82 2.93
C GLU A 80 -7.30 -1.99 2.03
N ALA A 81 -7.47 -3.19 2.59
CA ALA A 81 -7.88 -4.37 1.81
C ALA A 81 -9.22 -4.16 1.09
N ALA A 82 -10.19 -3.51 1.75
CA ALA A 82 -11.50 -3.22 1.14
C ALA A 82 -11.38 -2.21 -0.01
N LYS A 83 -10.63 -1.11 0.17
CA LYS A 83 -10.39 -0.10 -0.86
C LYS A 83 -9.64 -0.67 -2.06
N LEU A 84 -8.56 -1.41 -1.82
CA LEU A 84 -7.77 -2.06 -2.86
C LEU A 84 -8.61 -3.09 -3.62
N THR A 85 -9.42 -3.88 -2.93
CA THR A 85 -10.33 -4.85 -3.58
C THR A 85 -11.35 -4.15 -4.48
N ALA A 86 -11.91 -3.02 -4.04
CA ALA A 86 -12.83 -2.24 -4.86
C ALA A 86 -12.14 -1.62 -6.08
N PHE A 87 -10.90 -1.16 -5.93
CA PHE A 87 -10.13 -0.53 -7.01
C PHE A 87 -9.68 -1.55 -8.06
N PHE A 88 -9.00 -2.62 -7.64
CA PHE A 88 -8.43 -3.63 -8.54
C PHE A 88 -9.48 -4.64 -9.05
N GLY A 89 -10.64 -4.75 -8.39
CA GLY A 89 -11.70 -5.69 -8.75
C GLY A 89 -11.43 -7.13 -8.32
N GLU A 90 -10.33 -7.38 -7.60
CA GLU A 90 -9.94 -8.67 -7.07
C GLU A 90 -9.45 -8.56 -5.62
N TYR A 91 -9.47 -9.68 -4.89
CA TYR A 91 -9.04 -9.68 -3.50
C TYR A 91 -7.53 -9.44 -3.39
N ILE A 92 -7.16 -8.33 -2.74
CA ILE A 92 -5.76 -7.99 -2.46
C ILE A 92 -5.39 -8.39 -1.03
N THR A 93 -4.31 -9.17 -0.90
CA THR A 93 -3.74 -9.50 0.41
C THR A 93 -2.89 -8.35 0.91
N VAL A 94 -3.32 -7.70 1.99
CA VAL A 94 -2.55 -6.64 2.65
C VAL A 94 -1.59 -7.28 3.68
N PRO A 95 -0.26 -7.08 3.55
CA PRO A 95 0.70 -7.65 4.48
C PRO A 95 0.64 -6.95 5.85
N PRO A 96 1.11 -7.60 6.93
CA PRO A 96 1.30 -6.95 8.21
C PRO A 96 2.12 -5.67 8.09
N LEU A 97 1.91 -4.73 9.01
CA LEU A 97 2.75 -3.56 9.13
C LEU A 97 4.22 -3.96 9.43
N PRO A 98 5.21 -3.37 8.75
CA PRO A 98 6.62 -3.50 9.11
C PRO A 98 6.84 -3.16 10.59
N ARG A 99 7.79 -3.84 11.24
CA ARG A 99 8.00 -3.72 12.70
C ARG A 99 8.27 -2.31 13.20
N GLU A 100 8.84 -1.47 12.34
CA GLU A 100 9.15 -0.09 12.64
C GLU A 100 7.91 0.81 12.64
N ILE A 101 6.80 0.38 12.03
CA ILE A 101 5.53 1.10 12.05
C ILE A 101 4.78 0.71 13.33
N THR A 102 4.79 1.62 14.31
CA THR A 102 4.06 1.46 15.57
C THR A 102 2.80 2.33 15.60
N PRO A 103 1.80 2.01 16.44
CA PRO A 103 0.61 2.85 16.61
C PRO A 103 0.95 4.30 17.00
N GLU A 104 2.00 4.52 17.81
CA GLU A 104 2.44 5.86 18.20
C GLU A 104 3.00 6.64 17.00
N ARG A 105 3.77 5.99 16.12
CA ARG A 105 4.28 6.64 14.90
C ARG A 105 3.13 6.95 13.93
N ILE A 106 2.19 6.03 13.75
CA ILE A 106 0.98 6.27 12.94
C ILE A 106 0.25 7.51 13.44
N LYS A 107 -0.05 7.57 14.74
CA LYS A 107 -0.73 8.72 15.33
C LYS A 107 0.06 10.02 15.14
N ASN A 108 1.38 9.98 15.30
CA ASN A 108 2.23 11.15 15.06
C ASN A 108 2.15 11.62 13.60
N TRP A 109 2.22 10.70 12.64
CA TRP A 109 2.08 11.01 11.22
C TRP A 109 0.69 11.59 10.89
N GLU A 110 -0.37 11.03 11.45
CA GLU A 110 -1.74 11.57 11.29
C GLU A 110 -1.82 13.03 11.78
N THR A 111 -1.17 13.37 12.91
CA THR A 111 -1.14 14.77 13.38
C THR A 111 -0.38 15.74 12.46
N MET A 112 0.50 15.21 11.61
CA MET A 112 1.25 15.96 10.60
C MET A 112 0.56 15.96 9.22
N GLY A 113 -0.63 15.36 9.11
CA GLY A 113 -1.38 15.22 7.86
C GLY A 113 -0.87 14.11 6.94
N PHE A 114 -0.13 13.14 7.47
CA PHE A 114 0.38 11.99 6.73
C PHE A 114 -0.46 10.73 6.98
N GLU A 115 -0.63 9.94 5.94
CA GLU A 115 -1.43 8.72 5.92
C GLU A 115 -0.60 7.54 5.44
N LEU A 116 -0.93 6.35 5.95
CA LEU A 116 -0.24 5.12 5.62
C LEU A 116 -1.12 4.26 4.71
N HIS A 117 -0.61 3.89 3.54
CA HIS A 117 -1.31 3.06 2.57
C HIS A 117 -0.46 1.89 2.10
N TYR A 118 -1.12 0.81 1.67
CA TYR A 118 -0.44 -0.30 1.03
C TYR A 118 -0.60 -0.25 -0.48
N LEU A 119 0.50 -0.18 -1.21
CA LEU A 119 0.50 -0.30 -2.67
C LEU A 119 0.91 -1.73 -3.05
N PRO A 120 0.00 -2.58 -3.57
CA PRO A 120 0.32 -3.95 -3.93
C PRO A 120 1.30 -4.01 -5.11
N PRO A 121 2.08 -5.09 -5.28
CA PRO A 121 2.98 -5.22 -6.43
C PRO A 121 2.16 -5.52 -7.68
N MET A 122 1.70 -4.47 -8.36
CA MET A 122 0.84 -4.53 -9.53
C MET A 122 1.44 -3.73 -10.68
N ASP A 123 1.31 -4.24 -11.90
CA ASP A 123 1.69 -3.50 -13.11
C ASP A 123 0.51 -2.66 -13.59
N MET A 124 0.68 -1.34 -13.60
CA MET A 124 -0.33 -0.35 -13.96
C MET A 124 -0.18 0.02 -15.44
N THR A 125 -0.30 -0.97 -16.34
CA THR A 125 -0.14 -0.78 -17.79
C THR A 125 -1.28 0.02 -18.42
N GLU A 126 -1.07 0.51 -19.66
CA GLU A 126 -2.09 1.26 -20.41
C GLU A 126 -3.38 0.45 -20.63
N ASP A 127 -3.24 -0.86 -20.84
CA ASP A 127 -4.32 -1.80 -21.14
C ASP A 127 -4.97 -2.42 -19.89
N ALA A 128 -4.41 -2.21 -18.68
CA ALA A 128 -4.98 -2.73 -17.47
C ALA A 128 -6.33 -2.07 -17.16
N ASP A 129 -7.37 -2.88 -16.94
CA ASP A 129 -8.77 -2.42 -16.80
C ASP A 129 -9.30 -2.64 -15.38
N PHE A 130 -8.70 -1.94 -14.42
CA PHE A 130 -9.11 -2.00 -13.01
C PHE A 130 -10.40 -1.18 -12.78
N PRO A 131 -11.44 -1.75 -12.15
CA PRO A 131 -12.75 -1.11 -12.02
C PRO A 131 -12.75 0.28 -11.37
N GLY A 132 -11.87 0.52 -10.39
CA GLY A 132 -11.79 1.81 -9.70
C GLY A 132 -10.77 2.78 -10.30
N TRP A 133 -10.14 2.45 -11.43
CA TRP A 133 -9.09 3.27 -12.02
C TRP A 133 -9.65 4.28 -13.04
N GLU A 134 -10.40 5.25 -12.52
CA GLU A 134 -11.15 6.23 -13.30
C GLU A 134 -10.24 7.18 -14.09
N LYS A 135 -9.11 7.58 -13.49
CA LYS A 135 -8.16 8.55 -14.04
C LYS A 135 -6.82 7.86 -14.29
N LYS A 136 -6.64 7.21 -15.44
CA LYS A 136 -5.35 6.61 -15.84
C LYS A 136 -4.36 7.69 -16.29
N PRO A 137 -3.04 7.51 -16.12
CA PRO A 137 -2.05 8.36 -16.77
C PRO A 137 -2.32 8.49 -18.27
N GLN A 138 -2.05 9.67 -18.83
CA GLN A 138 -2.22 9.90 -20.26
C GLN A 138 -1.34 8.95 -21.09
N ARG A 139 -1.81 8.58 -22.29
CA ARG A 139 -1.11 7.71 -23.24
C ARG A 139 0.35 8.10 -23.48
N TRP A 140 0.66 9.40 -23.47
CA TRP A 140 2.02 9.91 -23.59
C TRP A 140 2.98 9.25 -22.58
N PHE A 141 2.58 9.09 -21.31
CA PHE A 141 3.41 8.44 -20.27
C PHE A 141 3.88 7.05 -20.69
N TYR A 142 2.96 6.22 -21.20
CA TYR A 142 3.24 4.86 -21.66
C TYR A 142 4.11 4.84 -22.93
N GLU A 143 3.88 5.76 -23.86
CA GLU A 143 4.69 5.90 -25.08
C GLU A 143 6.14 6.26 -24.76
N GLU A 144 6.37 7.10 -23.74
CA GLU A 144 7.70 7.49 -23.29
C GLU A 144 8.45 6.37 -22.55
N ILE A 145 7.73 5.54 -21.80
CA ILE A 145 8.25 4.28 -21.21
C ILE A 145 8.68 3.33 -22.34
N ALA A 146 7.80 3.11 -23.33
CA ALA A 146 8.09 2.25 -24.48
C ALA A 146 9.30 2.75 -25.29
N ALA A 147 9.46 4.07 -25.39
CA ALA A 147 10.62 4.71 -26.02
C ALA A 147 11.90 4.70 -25.17
N GLY A 148 11.84 4.18 -23.93
CA GLY A 148 12.99 4.14 -23.01
C GLY A 148 13.42 5.50 -22.48
N ARG A 149 12.54 6.51 -22.55
CA ARG A 149 12.79 7.85 -21.99
C ARG A 149 12.36 7.94 -20.53
N ILE A 150 11.43 7.09 -20.11
CA ILE A 150 11.07 6.81 -18.72
C ILE A 150 11.49 5.37 -18.41
N ALA A 151 11.75 5.06 -17.13
CA ALA A 151 12.13 3.72 -16.70
C ALA A 151 11.04 2.67 -17.06
N LYS A 152 11.46 1.45 -17.41
CA LYS A 152 10.54 0.39 -17.85
C LYS A 152 9.58 -0.08 -16.77
N ASP A 153 9.99 0.04 -15.52
CA ASP A 153 9.24 -0.33 -14.32
C ASP A 153 8.46 0.86 -13.74
N ALA A 154 8.36 1.99 -14.43
CA ALA A 154 7.60 3.15 -13.95
C ALA A 154 6.10 2.88 -13.80
N THR A 155 5.55 1.84 -14.46
CA THR A 155 4.16 1.38 -14.25
C THR A 155 4.02 0.47 -13.02
N MET A 156 5.10 0.01 -12.41
CA MET A 156 5.03 -0.94 -11.31
C MET A 156 4.77 -0.25 -9.98
N LEU A 157 3.72 -0.69 -9.29
CA LEU A 157 3.54 -0.39 -7.88
C LEU A 157 4.54 -1.18 -7.02
N PRO A 158 4.97 -0.63 -5.88
CA PRO A 158 6.15 -1.13 -5.17
C PRO A 158 5.94 -2.40 -4.33
N GLY A 159 4.70 -2.82 -4.08
CA GLY A 159 4.42 -3.92 -3.15
C GLY A 159 4.81 -3.59 -1.71
N ALA A 160 4.62 -2.34 -1.28
CA ALA A 160 5.12 -1.82 -0.02
C ALA A 160 4.08 -0.98 0.72
N TRP A 161 4.25 -0.88 2.03
CA TRP A 161 3.61 0.18 2.80
C TRP A 161 4.30 1.50 2.50
N VAL A 162 3.50 2.53 2.22
CA VAL A 162 3.96 3.89 1.93
C VAL A 162 3.31 4.88 2.88
N LEU A 163 4.11 5.77 3.45
CA LEU A 163 3.60 6.99 4.07
C LEU A 163 3.50 8.06 3.00
N VAL A 164 2.40 8.79 2.95
CA VAL A 164 2.18 9.88 2.00
C VAL A 164 1.51 11.05 2.68
N ASP A 165 1.78 12.25 2.20
CA ASP A 165 1.08 13.44 2.65
C ASP A 165 -0.36 13.47 2.09
N GLY A 166 -1.36 13.32 2.95
CA GLY A 166 -2.77 13.25 2.53
C GLY A 166 -3.36 14.61 2.13
N ARG A 167 -2.68 15.72 2.47
CA ARG A 167 -3.22 17.08 2.29
C ARG A 167 -3.54 17.40 0.84
N GLN A 168 -4.67 18.06 0.63
CA GLN A 168 -5.00 18.64 -0.67
C GLN A 168 -3.95 19.70 -1.06
N LYS A 169 -3.59 19.74 -2.34
CA LYS A 169 -2.73 20.78 -2.87
C LYS A 169 -3.44 22.13 -2.74
N PRO A 170 -2.75 23.23 -2.42
CA PRO A 170 -3.40 24.54 -2.45
C PRO A 170 -3.73 24.94 -3.90
N LYS A 171 -4.65 25.88 -4.08
CA LYS A 171 -4.86 26.55 -5.38
C LYS A 171 -3.72 27.51 -5.66
N TYR A 172 -3.42 27.75 -6.93
CA TYR A 172 -2.42 28.73 -7.33
C TYR A 172 -2.81 30.13 -6.85
N ASP A 173 -1.87 30.83 -6.23
CA ASP A 173 -2.03 32.19 -5.72
C ASP A 173 -0.79 33.03 -6.04
N TYR A 174 -0.41 33.07 -7.32
CA TYR A 174 0.69 33.90 -7.81
C TYR A 174 2.00 33.71 -7.01
N GLY A 175 2.30 32.46 -6.66
CA GLY A 175 3.48 32.06 -5.89
C GLY A 175 3.35 32.19 -4.37
N LYS A 176 2.19 32.59 -3.84
CA LYS A 176 1.92 32.71 -2.39
C LYS A 176 1.20 31.52 -1.79
N GLN A 177 0.84 30.54 -2.62
CA GLN A 177 0.13 29.35 -2.17
C GLN A 177 0.96 28.51 -1.17
N MET A 178 0.27 27.93 -0.20
CA MET A 178 0.83 27.21 0.95
C MET A 178 0.00 25.98 1.25
N TYR A 179 0.65 24.85 1.58
CA TYR A 179 -0.08 23.72 2.15
C TYR A 179 -0.56 24.09 3.56
N GLU A 180 -1.79 23.72 3.88
CA GLU A 180 -2.35 23.98 5.20
C GLU A 180 -1.61 23.17 6.28
N ASN A 181 -1.28 23.80 7.41
CA ASN A 181 -0.60 23.18 8.56
C ASN A 181 0.64 22.36 8.18
N ASP A 182 1.49 22.91 7.30
CA ASP A 182 2.63 22.19 6.74
C ASP A 182 3.75 21.92 7.76
N PRO A 183 4.00 20.66 8.16
CA PRO A 183 5.07 20.32 9.10
C PRO A 183 6.47 20.54 8.52
N LEU A 184 6.62 20.64 7.19
CA LEU A 184 7.93 20.86 6.55
C LEU A 184 8.32 22.34 6.46
N GLY A 185 7.40 23.26 6.78
CA GLY A 185 7.59 24.69 6.55
C GLY A 185 8.84 25.25 7.23
N ASP A 186 9.04 24.94 8.51
CA ASP A 186 10.18 25.43 9.29
C ASP A 186 11.51 24.84 8.77
N ALA A 187 11.52 23.55 8.44
CA ALA A 187 12.69 22.90 7.85
C ALA A 187 13.05 23.52 6.49
N LEU A 188 12.06 23.82 5.65
CA LEU A 188 12.25 24.53 4.39
C LEU A 188 12.84 25.93 4.58
N ALA A 189 12.34 26.69 5.57
CA ALA A 189 12.86 28.01 5.86
C ALA A 189 14.33 27.98 6.32
N GLU A 190 14.69 27.00 7.15
CA GLU A 190 16.08 26.79 7.59
C GLU A 190 17.00 26.36 6.44
N LEU A 191 16.55 25.45 5.58
CA LEU A 191 17.30 25.02 4.39
C LEU A 191 17.55 26.19 3.42
N ARG A 192 16.55 27.08 3.26
CA ARG A 192 16.70 28.31 2.48
C ARG A 192 17.67 29.29 3.12
N GLN A 193 17.61 29.48 4.42
CA GLN A 193 18.54 30.33 5.17
C GLN A 193 19.99 29.85 5.02
N LYS A 194 20.21 28.53 4.99
CA LYS A 194 21.53 27.90 4.77
C LYS A 194 21.99 27.91 3.30
N GLY A 195 21.15 28.34 2.36
CA GLY A 195 21.45 28.30 0.93
C GLY A 195 21.43 26.90 0.29
N LEU A 196 20.91 25.90 1.02
CA LEU A 196 20.78 24.52 0.52
C LEU A 196 19.59 24.40 -0.45
N VAL A 197 18.55 25.20 -0.22
CA VAL A 197 17.45 25.47 -1.16
C VAL A 197 17.53 26.94 -1.55
N GLN A 198 17.60 27.24 -2.84
CA GLN A 198 17.68 28.62 -3.32
C GLN A 198 16.30 29.29 -3.24
N PRO A 199 16.24 30.60 -2.92
CA PRO A 199 15.00 31.34 -2.99
C PRO A 199 14.55 31.46 -4.45
N HIS A 200 13.24 31.41 -4.68
CA HIS A 200 12.64 31.71 -5.98
C HIS A 200 11.91 33.04 -5.91
N GLY A 201 12.24 33.98 -6.83
CA GLY A 201 11.74 35.36 -6.74
C GLY A 201 10.23 35.52 -6.78
N HIS A 202 9.52 34.51 -7.30
CA HIS A 202 8.05 34.48 -7.34
C HIS A 202 7.41 33.80 -6.12
N VAL A 203 8.21 33.13 -5.26
CA VAL A 203 7.73 32.47 -4.04
C VAL A 203 8.33 33.19 -2.83
N PRO A 204 7.64 34.22 -2.29
CA PRO A 204 8.21 35.09 -1.27
C PRO A 204 8.28 34.46 0.11
N ASP A 205 7.44 33.46 0.41
CA ASP A 205 7.40 32.82 1.72
C ASP A 205 8.45 31.69 1.82
N PRO A 206 9.42 31.77 2.75
CA PRO A 206 10.45 30.76 2.92
C PRO A 206 9.93 29.43 3.51
N HIS A 207 8.66 29.31 3.89
CA HIS A 207 8.07 28.05 4.34
C HIS A 207 7.33 27.32 3.21
N SER A 208 7.17 27.94 2.03
CA SER A 208 6.41 27.37 0.92
C SER A 208 7.09 26.16 0.30
N ARG A 209 6.33 25.13 -0.10
CA ARG A 209 6.86 24.00 -0.87
C ARG A 209 7.10 24.30 -2.36
N PHE A 210 6.69 25.47 -2.82
CA PHE A 210 6.81 25.86 -4.22
C PHE A 210 8.16 26.51 -4.52
N GLY A 211 8.54 26.56 -5.79
CA GLY A 211 9.79 27.21 -6.23
C GLY A 211 11.05 26.45 -5.82
N ILE A 212 10.94 25.16 -5.50
CA ILE A 212 12.06 24.26 -5.24
C ILE A 212 12.26 23.34 -6.45
N SER A 213 13.52 23.14 -6.83
CA SER A 213 13.87 22.24 -7.93
C SER A 213 13.95 20.79 -7.47
N ALA A 214 13.76 19.85 -8.39
CA ALA A 214 13.86 18.43 -8.08
C ALA A 214 15.31 18.00 -7.73
N ASP A 215 16.32 18.68 -8.27
CA ASP A 215 17.72 18.54 -7.86
C ASP A 215 17.95 18.95 -6.41
N GLU A 216 17.32 20.02 -5.95
CA GLU A 216 17.38 20.43 -4.54
C GLU A 216 16.71 19.40 -3.62
N LEU A 217 15.57 18.85 -4.02
CA LEU A 217 14.88 17.79 -3.29
C LEU A 217 15.71 16.50 -3.19
N SER A 218 16.64 16.29 -4.12
CA SER A 218 17.52 15.13 -4.16
C SER A 218 18.81 15.30 -3.34
N LYS A 219 19.04 16.49 -2.74
CA LYS A 219 20.24 16.74 -1.93
C LYS A 219 20.17 15.97 -0.61
N PRO A 220 21.26 15.31 -0.17
CA PRO A 220 21.29 14.59 1.10
C PRO A 220 20.84 15.45 2.29
N GLU A 221 21.26 16.71 2.36
CA GLU A 221 20.92 17.61 3.47
C GLU A 221 19.43 17.96 3.52
N VAL A 222 18.77 18.02 2.36
CA VAL A 222 17.33 18.27 2.25
C VAL A 222 16.55 17.02 2.65
N ILE A 223 16.98 15.85 2.16
CA ILE A 223 16.40 14.55 2.52
C ILE A 223 16.52 14.31 4.04
N GLU A 224 17.69 14.56 4.62
CA GLU A 224 17.95 14.40 6.05
C GLU A 224 17.03 15.30 6.90
N ALA A 225 16.89 16.59 6.53
CA ALA A 225 16.02 17.51 7.25
C ALA A 225 14.55 17.08 7.23
N PHE A 226 14.03 16.64 6.08
CA PHE A 226 12.66 16.17 5.99
C PHE A 226 12.45 14.81 6.67
N ALA A 227 13.45 13.91 6.61
CA ALA A 227 13.39 12.64 7.30
C ALA A 227 13.37 12.83 8.83
N GLU A 228 14.09 13.83 9.35
CA GLU A 228 14.06 14.20 10.76
C GLU A 228 12.67 14.68 11.20
N VAL A 229 12.04 15.58 10.43
CA VAL A 229 10.67 16.06 10.69
C VAL A 229 9.67 14.90 10.71
N LEU A 230 9.78 13.97 9.76
CA LEU A 230 8.87 12.82 9.67
C LEU A 230 9.25 11.67 10.61
N HIS A 231 10.35 11.80 11.35
CA HIS A 231 10.94 10.76 12.20
C HIS A 231 11.16 9.43 11.46
N VAL A 232 11.62 9.46 10.21
CA VAL A 232 11.92 8.29 9.37
C VAL A 232 13.41 8.25 9.03
N ARG A 233 13.88 7.15 8.43
CA ARG A 233 15.27 7.14 7.95
C ARG A 233 15.38 7.86 6.60
N PRO A 234 16.48 8.58 6.33
CA PRO A 234 16.69 9.26 5.06
C PRO A 234 16.60 8.34 3.83
N ASP A 235 17.06 7.09 3.92
CA ASP A 235 17.02 6.10 2.83
C ASP A 235 15.61 5.65 2.44
N GLN A 236 14.62 5.96 3.28
CA GLN A 236 13.20 5.63 3.03
C GLN A 236 12.45 6.79 2.38
N LEU A 237 12.98 8.02 2.48
CA LEU A 237 12.32 9.22 2.02
C LEU A 237 12.55 9.42 0.52
N THR A 238 11.46 9.64 -0.19
CA THR A 238 11.40 9.83 -1.63
C THR A 238 10.26 10.80 -1.96
N LEU A 239 10.03 11.09 -3.24
CA LEU A 239 8.73 11.55 -3.74
C LEU A 239 7.89 10.35 -4.18
N PRO A 240 6.55 10.48 -4.31
CA PRO A 240 5.75 9.52 -5.07
C PRO A 240 6.28 9.38 -6.49
N THR A 241 6.20 8.18 -7.05
CA THR A 241 6.24 8.04 -8.52
C THR A 241 4.93 8.58 -9.12
N ALA A 242 4.91 8.84 -10.42
CA ALA A 242 3.71 9.22 -11.15
C ALA A 242 2.60 8.17 -10.95
N THR A 243 2.96 6.89 -10.96
CA THR A 243 2.05 5.77 -10.73
C THR A 243 1.57 5.69 -9.29
N ASP A 244 2.46 5.87 -8.30
CA ASP A 244 2.08 5.90 -6.87
C ASP A 244 1.09 7.06 -6.62
N PHE A 245 1.41 8.25 -7.11
CA PHE A 245 0.55 9.44 -6.99
C PHE A 245 -0.83 9.19 -7.62
N ASN A 246 -0.86 8.64 -8.83
CA ASN A 246 -2.08 8.39 -9.56
C ASN A 246 -2.98 7.35 -8.86
N VAL A 247 -2.42 6.23 -8.41
CA VAL A 247 -3.18 5.17 -7.73
C VAL A 247 -3.70 5.66 -6.38
N ILE A 248 -2.86 6.32 -5.58
CA ILE A 248 -3.30 6.90 -4.31
C ILE A 248 -4.39 7.96 -4.52
N GLY A 249 -4.23 8.82 -5.54
CA GLY A 249 -5.22 9.82 -5.91
C GLY A 249 -6.57 9.22 -6.29
N ASN A 250 -6.60 8.13 -7.07
CA ASN A 250 -7.87 7.48 -7.42
C ASN A 250 -8.53 6.80 -6.21
N ILE A 251 -7.76 6.15 -5.33
CA ILE A 251 -8.32 5.32 -4.25
C ILE A 251 -8.66 6.13 -3.00
N HIS A 252 -7.77 7.04 -2.61
CA HIS A 252 -7.80 7.70 -1.30
C HIS A 252 -8.08 9.20 -1.40
N HIS A 253 -7.57 9.85 -2.46
CA HIS A 253 -7.56 11.30 -2.55
C HIS A 253 -8.01 11.85 -3.92
N PRO A 254 -9.25 11.57 -4.35
CA PRO A 254 -9.76 12.07 -5.64
C PRO A 254 -9.77 13.61 -5.69
N GLU A 255 -9.83 14.29 -4.55
CA GLU A 255 -9.75 15.75 -4.43
C GLU A 255 -8.39 16.34 -4.85
N TRP A 256 -7.35 15.50 -5.03
CA TRP A 256 -6.10 15.93 -5.64
C TRP A 256 -6.26 16.29 -7.13
N ASP A 257 -7.38 15.91 -7.77
CA ASP A 257 -7.75 16.27 -9.15
C ASP A 257 -8.29 17.70 -9.28
N ASP A 258 -8.62 18.39 -8.17
CA ASP A 258 -9.40 19.64 -8.19
C ASP A 258 -8.58 20.94 -8.24
N THR A 259 -7.26 20.84 -8.17
CA THR A 259 -6.35 21.98 -7.95
C THR A 259 -5.44 22.21 -9.14
N ASP A 260 -5.04 23.46 -9.38
CA ASP A 260 -4.31 23.91 -10.57
C ASP A 260 -2.78 23.93 -10.43
N ASN A 261 -2.25 23.45 -9.31
CA ASN A 261 -0.82 23.30 -9.06
C ASN A 261 -0.31 21.89 -9.39
N TRP A 262 0.97 21.83 -9.71
CA TRP A 262 1.72 20.62 -10.03
C TRP A 262 2.54 20.13 -8.82
N GLU A 263 2.90 18.84 -8.82
CA GLU A 263 3.88 18.27 -7.88
C GLU A 263 4.95 17.48 -8.63
N TRP A 264 6.21 17.62 -8.18
CA TRP A 264 7.32 16.77 -8.64
C TRP A 264 7.11 15.30 -8.26
N PHE A 265 7.52 14.40 -9.16
CA PHE A 265 7.57 12.96 -8.94
C PHE A 265 9.00 12.43 -8.86
N GLN A 266 9.16 11.25 -8.27
CA GLN A 266 10.44 10.58 -8.15
C GLN A 266 10.95 10.04 -9.49
N ASP A 267 10.11 9.95 -10.51
CA ASP A 267 10.50 9.42 -11.82
C ASP A 267 11.50 10.34 -12.53
N SER A 268 12.53 9.71 -13.08
CA SER A 268 13.49 10.37 -13.97
C SER A 268 13.01 10.33 -15.41
N TYR A 269 13.34 11.36 -16.17
CA TYR A 269 13.11 11.46 -17.60
C TYR A 269 14.42 11.65 -18.34
N GLN A 270 14.56 11.04 -19.52
CA GLN A 270 15.75 11.10 -20.39
C GLN A 270 17.06 10.85 -19.62
N ALA A 271 17.18 9.65 -19.03
CA ALA A 271 18.35 9.23 -18.28
C ALA A 271 18.72 10.16 -17.09
N GLY A 272 17.72 10.79 -16.47
CA GLY A 272 17.89 11.61 -15.26
C GLY A 272 18.28 13.06 -15.51
N GLN A 273 18.28 13.52 -16.76
CA GLN A 273 18.46 14.94 -17.08
C GLN A 273 17.27 15.80 -16.61
N ARG A 274 16.11 15.16 -16.47
CA ARG A 274 14.80 15.78 -16.26
C ARG A 274 14.00 14.98 -15.25
N ARG A 275 12.96 15.60 -14.71
CA ARG A 275 12.09 15.00 -13.69
C ARG A 275 10.64 15.07 -14.12
N LEU A 276 9.88 14.02 -13.81
CA LEU A 276 8.45 14.03 -14.05
C LEU A 276 7.73 14.88 -13.00
N TYR A 277 6.62 15.47 -13.40
CA TYR A 277 5.69 16.16 -12.51
C TYR A 277 4.26 15.99 -13.02
N GLY A 278 3.25 16.25 -12.18
CA GLY A 278 1.86 16.03 -12.55
C GLY A 278 0.85 16.57 -11.55
N GLY A 279 -0.44 16.38 -11.84
CA GLY A 279 -1.51 16.65 -10.88
C GLY A 279 -2.29 17.96 -11.02
N ALA A 280 -2.07 18.81 -12.02
CA ALA A 280 -2.86 20.04 -12.19
C ALA A 280 -4.17 19.79 -12.95
N SER A 281 -5.29 20.20 -12.37
CA SER A 281 -6.65 19.91 -12.84
C SER A 281 -6.95 20.38 -14.26
N TRP A 282 -6.38 21.52 -14.68
CA TRP A 282 -6.58 22.08 -16.01
C TRP A 282 -5.76 21.39 -17.11
N ASP A 283 -4.83 20.50 -16.73
CA ASP A 283 -3.95 19.77 -17.63
C ASP A 283 -3.84 18.30 -17.20
N GLY A 284 -4.99 17.64 -17.19
CA GLY A 284 -5.12 16.21 -16.97
C GLY A 284 -5.25 15.77 -15.51
N GLY A 285 -4.99 16.64 -14.53
CA GLY A 285 -5.18 16.33 -13.11
C GLY A 285 -4.42 15.08 -12.70
N LEU A 286 -5.08 14.10 -12.08
CA LEU A 286 -4.51 12.80 -11.72
C LEU A 286 -3.92 12.05 -12.93
N SER A 287 -4.44 12.26 -14.13
CA SER A 287 -3.94 11.66 -15.37
C SER A 287 -2.74 12.40 -15.97
N GLY A 288 -2.52 13.67 -15.61
CA GLY A 288 -1.50 14.53 -16.19
C GLY A 288 -0.11 14.18 -15.70
N VAL A 289 0.78 13.82 -16.63
CA VAL A 289 2.20 13.57 -16.37
C VAL A 289 3.02 14.30 -17.44
N HIS A 290 3.96 15.12 -16.98
CA HIS A 290 4.82 15.96 -17.80
C HIS A 290 6.25 15.83 -17.31
N TRP A 291 7.18 16.54 -17.95
CA TRP A 291 8.57 16.62 -17.53
C TRP A 291 9.07 18.04 -17.60
N ASP A 292 10.03 18.36 -16.75
CA ASP A 292 10.80 19.60 -16.81
C ASP A 292 12.28 19.32 -16.48
N ASP A 293 13.13 20.30 -16.71
CA ASP A 293 14.52 20.26 -16.30
C ASP A 293 14.62 20.17 -14.76
N ALA A 294 15.49 19.28 -14.27
CA ALA A 294 15.53 18.91 -12.85
C ALA A 294 15.98 20.06 -11.94
N ASP A 295 16.67 21.06 -12.48
CA ASP A 295 17.12 22.28 -11.80
C ASP A 295 16.11 23.43 -11.92
N ASN A 296 15.01 23.24 -12.65
CA ASN A 296 13.98 24.26 -12.82
C ASN A 296 13.28 24.54 -11.47
N ARG A 297 13.06 25.83 -11.20
CA ARG A 297 12.27 26.30 -10.06
C ARG A 297 11.04 26.99 -10.61
N ASN A 298 9.88 26.47 -10.23
CA ASN A 298 8.62 26.95 -10.73
C ASN A 298 7.70 27.28 -9.55
N ASP A 299 7.04 28.44 -9.62
CA ASP A 299 6.12 28.91 -8.61
C ASP A 299 4.78 28.15 -8.63
N ASN A 300 4.54 27.27 -9.60
CA ASN A 300 3.35 26.41 -9.65
C ASN A 300 3.65 24.91 -9.47
N ILE A 301 4.92 24.52 -9.27
CA ILE A 301 5.32 23.13 -8.97
C ILE A 301 5.77 23.05 -7.51
N ALA A 302 5.07 22.22 -6.73
CA ALA A 302 5.41 21.86 -5.37
C ALA A 302 5.97 20.43 -5.30
N PHE A 303 6.02 19.88 -4.09
CA PHE A 303 6.35 18.49 -3.87
C PHE A 303 5.57 17.93 -2.69
N ARG A 304 5.44 16.61 -2.74
CA ARG A 304 4.91 15.81 -1.66
C ARG A 304 5.94 14.74 -1.29
N PRO A 305 6.41 14.67 -0.04
CA PRO A 305 7.23 13.54 0.39
C PRO A 305 6.40 12.25 0.44
N SER A 306 7.08 11.14 0.18
CA SER A 306 6.60 9.79 0.42
C SER A 306 7.70 8.99 1.13
N VAL A 307 7.30 8.09 2.01
CA VAL A 307 8.23 7.20 2.72
C VAL A 307 7.90 5.77 2.35
N ARG A 308 8.85 5.03 1.80
CA ARG A 308 8.65 3.62 1.45
C ARG A 308 9.25 2.72 2.53
N PHE A 309 8.41 1.90 3.15
CA PHE A 309 8.85 0.91 4.12
C PHE A 309 9.18 -0.40 3.42
N SER A 310 10.36 -0.95 3.68
CA SER A 310 10.74 -2.24 3.12
C SER A 310 9.79 -3.35 3.64
N PRO A 311 9.41 -4.31 2.78
CA PRO A 311 8.53 -5.43 3.16
C PRO A 311 9.04 -6.27 4.33
#